data_AF-A0A2H0PBA7-F1
#
_entry.id   AF-A0A2H0PBA7-F1
#
_cell.length_a   1.000
_cell.length_b   1.000
_cell.length_c   1.000
_cell.angle_alpha   90.00
_cell.angle_beta   90.00
_cell.angle_gamma   90.00
#
_symmetry.space_group_name_H-M   'P 1'
#
loop_
_entity.id
_entity.type
_entity.pdbx_description
1 polymer ?
#
loop_
_entity_poly.entity_id
_entity_poly.type
_entity_poly.pdbx_seq_one_letter_code
_entity_poly.pdbx_strand_id
1 'polypeptide(L)'
;MGILMLLMVDSAGAGGAGEAGASFLRFPVGPRAVGMGESQAAAVEGAYAAYWNPAGLALTEFPEFAMTHNRSLAGVNHQYLSLAWPRRYGSAWNLNITRLSVGSLESYDAQGARTGEVDAGDLAAGIAYGRALTVDAADRPRLSVGGGLKWVEERLGPVNARTFAMDGGLLWVRRADERARGIGAGEWRLALAASNLGPGLKFDSEAAALPMLLRFGAAWRVTSGDDALTVSLDYARGTDEAGAPAFGAEWEVWRMLALRLGFNLGQDIGSGFRGGVGFRLKRFDLGYAFASFGDLGAMHRVGVTMRLGKEVRSKAPRASTLFRQQERENRRHVEEGAKLWKEAAAAGRGEPSREGNRVRTARLAALAKQLELGTRPERVAALSSDGEQASVGAAAVSAYLDGQARKALLLAQAAHGVDRDQEAFAALMEAVAALTYQKPAVDEIYPPAGLVQVKLDKALAAFK
;
A
#
# COMPACT_ATOMS: atom_id res chain seq x y z
N MET A 1 -21.39 11.24 22.21
CA MET A 1 -20.12 11.98 22.37
C MET A 1 -19.18 11.56 21.25
N GLY A 2 -19.05 12.19 20.10
CA GLY A 2 -19.75 13.27 19.39
C GLY A 2 -19.32 13.10 17.92
N ILE A 3 -20.26 13.10 16.98
CA ILE A 3 -19.97 12.94 15.54
C ILE A 3 -19.43 14.30 15.07
N LEU A 4 -18.14 14.36 14.77
CA LEU A 4 -17.49 15.56 14.26
C LEU A 4 -17.91 15.76 12.79
N MET A 5 -19.00 16.50 12.60
CA MET A 5 -19.45 16.99 11.29
C MET A 5 -18.51 18.12 10.90
N LEU A 6 -17.60 17.86 9.95
CA LEU A 6 -16.66 18.85 9.44
C LEU A 6 -17.42 19.76 8.46
N LEU A 7 -17.92 20.89 8.97
CA LEU A 7 -18.44 22.00 8.17
C LEU A 7 -17.29 22.60 7.36
N MET A 8 -17.24 22.29 6.06
CA MET A 8 -16.37 22.97 5.11
C MET A 8 -16.98 24.35 4.83
N VAL A 9 -16.27 25.40 5.21
CA VAL A 9 -16.63 26.80 4.95
C VAL A 9 -16.59 27.05 3.45
N ASP A 10 -17.69 27.61 2.95
CA ASP A 10 -17.93 27.92 1.55
C ASP A 10 -17.31 29.28 1.19
N SER A 11 -15.98 29.32 1.01
CA SER A 11 -15.27 30.56 0.68
C SER A 11 -14.17 30.35 -0.36
N ALA A 12 -14.53 29.79 -1.51
CA ALA A 12 -13.78 29.96 -2.74
C ALA A 12 -14.68 30.71 -3.73
N GLY A 13 -14.28 31.94 -4.10
CA GLY A 13 -15.00 32.76 -5.08
C GLY A 13 -15.13 31.99 -6.39
N ALA A 14 -16.37 31.69 -6.76
CA ALA A 14 -16.71 31.00 -8.00
C ALA A 14 -16.83 32.04 -9.14
N GLY A 15 -16.23 31.72 -10.30
CA GLY A 15 -16.68 32.29 -11.56
C GLY A 15 -18.06 31.74 -11.92
N GLY A 16 -18.76 32.35 -12.86
CA GLY A 16 -20.03 31.82 -13.36
C GLY A 16 -19.86 30.40 -13.91
N ALA A 17 -20.91 29.57 -13.81
CA ALA A 17 -20.87 28.22 -14.35
C ALA A 17 -20.55 28.24 -15.86
N GLY A 18 -19.52 27.49 -16.27
CA GLY A 18 -19.10 27.39 -17.68
C GLY A 18 -18.15 28.47 -18.19
N GLU A 19 -17.63 29.35 -17.33
CA GLU A 19 -16.67 30.40 -17.74
C GLU A 19 -15.20 29.91 -17.82
N ALA A 20 -14.92 28.66 -17.46
CA ALA A 20 -13.55 28.12 -17.49
C ALA A 20 -13.12 27.71 -18.91
N GLY A 21 -11.95 28.21 -19.33
CA GLY A 21 -11.26 27.73 -20.53
C GLY A 21 -10.69 26.33 -20.32
N ALA A 22 -10.14 25.68 -21.35
CA ALA A 22 -9.59 24.32 -21.23
C ALA A 22 -10.55 23.28 -20.63
N SER A 23 -11.85 23.39 -20.91
CA SER A 23 -12.87 22.46 -20.40
C SER A 23 -12.57 20.99 -20.73
N PHE A 24 -11.81 20.73 -21.80
CA PHE A 24 -11.33 19.40 -22.17
C PHE A 24 -10.50 18.71 -21.07
N LEU A 25 -9.81 19.46 -20.20
CA LEU A 25 -9.03 18.91 -19.09
C LEU A 25 -9.87 18.13 -18.08
N ARG A 26 -11.19 18.36 -18.10
CA ARG A 26 -12.17 17.74 -17.21
C ARG A 26 -12.70 16.41 -17.75
N PHE A 27 -12.40 16.07 -19.02
CA PHE A 27 -12.84 14.81 -19.61
C PHE A 27 -12.16 13.63 -18.91
N PRO A 28 -12.92 12.73 -18.28
CA PRO A 28 -12.36 11.69 -17.44
C PRO A 28 -11.51 10.71 -18.25
N VAL A 29 -10.39 10.26 -17.68
CA VAL A 29 -9.48 9.30 -18.33
C VAL A 29 -9.55 7.93 -17.67
N GLY A 30 -9.39 6.89 -18.48
CA GLY A 30 -9.34 5.50 -18.03
C GLY A 30 -10.72 4.85 -17.88
N PRO A 31 -10.95 3.66 -18.46
CA PRO A 31 -12.23 2.95 -18.34
C PRO A 31 -12.52 2.52 -16.89
N ARG A 32 -11.49 2.15 -16.12
CA ARG A 32 -11.65 1.84 -14.69
C ARG A 32 -12.24 3.01 -13.92
N ALA A 33 -11.68 4.20 -14.10
CA ALA A 33 -12.12 5.41 -13.43
C ALA A 33 -13.59 5.73 -13.72
N VAL A 34 -13.94 5.74 -15.01
CA VAL A 34 -15.30 6.03 -15.45
C VAL A 34 -16.27 4.98 -14.92
N GLY A 35 -15.95 3.69 -15.04
CA GLY A 35 -16.81 2.61 -14.54
C GLY A 35 -17.01 2.62 -13.02
N MET A 36 -16.11 3.27 -12.27
CA MET A 36 -16.22 3.50 -10.82
C MET A 36 -16.80 4.88 -10.48
N GLY A 37 -17.56 5.50 -11.38
CA GLY A 37 -18.23 6.77 -11.09
C GLY A 37 -17.28 7.96 -11.00
N GLU A 38 -16.06 7.86 -11.53
CA GLU A 38 -15.02 8.89 -11.46
C GLU A 38 -14.47 9.14 -10.04
N SER A 39 -14.83 8.28 -9.08
CA SER A 39 -14.22 8.26 -7.74
C SER A 39 -12.88 7.51 -7.80
N GLN A 40 -11.79 8.26 -7.91
CA GLN A 40 -10.45 7.71 -8.14
C GLN A 40 -9.34 8.39 -7.34
N ALA A 41 -9.57 9.53 -6.69
CA ALA A 41 -8.52 10.28 -6.00
C ALA A 41 -7.74 9.41 -5.00
N ALA A 42 -8.42 8.51 -4.29
CA ALA A 42 -7.79 7.54 -3.38
C ALA A 42 -7.55 6.15 -4.01
N ALA A 43 -8.32 5.76 -5.03
CA ALA A 43 -8.28 4.42 -5.61
C ALA A 43 -7.31 4.28 -6.79
N VAL A 44 -6.78 5.37 -7.34
CA VAL A 44 -5.93 5.37 -8.54
C VAL A 44 -4.49 4.96 -8.25
N GLU A 45 -3.91 4.25 -9.19
CA GLU A 45 -2.50 3.84 -9.24
C GLU A 45 -2.07 3.69 -10.71
N GLY A 46 -0.77 3.54 -10.96
CA GLY A 46 -0.24 3.25 -12.28
C GLY A 46 -0.28 4.43 -13.25
N ALA A 47 -0.36 4.11 -14.55
CA ALA A 47 -0.28 5.11 -15.63
C ALA A 47 -1.36 6.20 -15.58
N TYR A 48 -2.56 5.92 -15.06
CA TYR A 48 -3.62 6.93 -14.96
C TYR A 48 -3.51 7.83 -13.72
N ALA A 49 -2.60 7.53 -12.78
CA ALA A 49 -2.51 8.25 -11.51
C ALA A 49 -2.20 9.74 -11.70
N ALA A 50 -1.34 10.10 -12.65
CA ALA A 50 -0.98 11.49 -12.89
C ALA A 50 -2.17 12.40 -13.22
N TYR A 51 -3.24 11.87 -13.83
CA TYR A 51 -4.46 12.64 -14.14
C TYR A 51 -5.36 12.83 -12.91
N TRP A 52 -5.54 11.77 -12.11
CA TRP A 52 -6.52 11.77 -11.00
C TRP A 52 -5.91 12.23 -9.66
N ASN A 53 -4.73 11.71 -9.32
CA ASN A 53 -3.97 12.07 -8.14
C ASN A 53 -2.49 11.64 -8.33
N PRO A 54 -1.56 12.58 -8.60
CA PRO A 54 -0.15 12.28 -8.79
C PRO A 54 0.51 11.51 -7.64
N ALA A 55 0.00 11.59 -6.40
CA ALA A 55 0.52 10.80 -5.28
C ALA A 55 0.30 9.29 -5.45
N GLY A 56 -0.72 8.88 -6.24
CA GLY A 56 -0.97 7.49 -6.61
C GLY A 56 0.17 6.87 -7.43
N LEU A 57 1.03 7.67 -8.06
CA LEU A 57 2.22 7.17 -8.76
C LEU A 57 3.17 6.42 -7.81
N ALA A 58 3.20 6.77 -6.52
CA ALA A 58 4.02 6.08 -5.53
C ALA A 58 3.60 4.61 -5.32
N LEU A 59 2.36 4.24 -5.67
CA LEU A 59 1.85 2.86 -5.60
C LEU A 59 2.14 2.05 -6.88
N THR A 60 2.79 2.66 -7.89
CA THR A 60 3.07 1.98 -9.15
C THR A 60 4.21 0.97 -8.98
N GLU A 61 3.92 -0.31 -9.21
CA GLU A 61 4.90 -1.41 -9.05
C GLU A 61 5.50 -1.88 -10.38
N PHE A 62 4.84 -1.61 -11.51
CA PHE A 62 5.31 -1.98 -12.83
C PHE A 62 5.48 -0.73 -13.71
N PRO A 63 6.49 -0.67 -14.58
CA PRO A 63 6.43 0.23 -15.71
C PRO A 63 5.14 -0.04 -16.50
N GLU A 64 4.34 0.98 -16.76
CA GLU A 64 3.01 0.82 -17.35
C GLU A 64 2.81 1.84 -18.45
N PHE A 65 2.36 1.36 -19.60
CA PHE A 65 1.85 2.19 -20.67
C PHE A 65 0.34 2.06 -20.71
N ALA A 66 -0.40 3.16 -20.80
CA ALA A 66 -1.84 3.15 -20.90
C ALA A 66 -2.34 4.07 -21.99
N MET A 67 -3.39 3.63 -22.68
CA MET A 67 -4.07 4.38 -23.71
C MET A 67 -5.58 4.29 -23.51
N THR A 68 -6.27 5.40 -23.75
CA THR A 68 -7.73 5.44 -23.74
C THR A 68 -8.22 6.18 -24.96
N HIS A 69 -9.27 5.64 -25.57
CA HIS A 69 -10.03 6.30 -26.61
C HIS A 69 -11.50 6.37 -26.18
N ASN A 70 -12.05 7.58 -26.24
CA ASN A 70 -13.46 7.85 -25.98
C ASN A 70 -14.04 8.57 -27.19
N ARG A 71 -15.09 7.97 -27.76
CA ARG A 71 -15.93 8.64 -28.74
C ARG A 71 -17.11 9.23 -27.98
N SER A 72 -17.11 10.54 -27.87
CA SER A 72 -18.18 11.31 -27.24
C SER A 72 -19.25 11.66 -28.29
N LEU A 73 -20.21 12.47 -27.88
CA LEU A 73 -21.30 12.97 -28.70
C LEU A 73 -20.80 14.04 -29.68
N ALA A 74 -21.62 14.33 -30.71
CA ALA A 74 -21.37 15.40 -31.68
C ALA A 74 -19.96 15.38 -32.34
N GLY A 75 -19.42 14.19 -32.58
CA GLY A 75 -18.11 14.03 -33.24
C GLY A 75 -16.90 14.38 -32.36
N VAL A 76 -17.10 14.64 -31.07
CA VAL A 76 -16.00 14.91 -30.13
C VAL A 76 -15.26 13.61 -29.79
N ASN A 77 -13.97 13.59 -30.05
CA ASN A 77 -13.09 12.47 -29.70
C ASN A 77 -12.10 12.90 -28.63
N HIS A 78 -11.94 12.06 -27.60
CA HIS A 78 -11.01 12.29 -26.51
C HIS A 78 -10.04 11.11 -26.38
N GLN A 79 -8.75 11.42 -26.37
CA GLN A 79 -7.67 10.44 -26.34
C GLN A 79 -6.72 10.76 -25.19
N TYR A 80 -6.27 9.73 -24.50
CA TYR A 80 -5.29 9.87 -23.43
C TYR A 80 -4.21 8.80 -23.59
N LEU A 81 -2.96 9.22 -23.50
CA LEU A 81 -1.78 8.37 -23.53
C LEU A 81 -0.95 8.65 -22.29
N SER A 82 -0.44 7.60 -21.64
CA SER A 82 0.37 7.75 -20.44
C SER A 82 1.38 6.65 -20.27
N LEU A 83 2.57 7.00 -19.78
CA LEU A 83 3.64 6.10 -19.41
C LEU A 83 4.05 6.38 -17.96
N ALA A 84 3.85 5.42 -17.07
CA ALA A 84 4.40 5.45 -15.72
C ALA A 84 5.64 4.57 -15.62
N TRP A 85 6.69 5.08 -14.97
CA TRP A 85 7.96 4.39 -14.81
C TRP A 85 8.40 4.42 -13.33
N PRO A 86 8.18 3.33 -12.57
CA PRO A 86 8.72 3.21 -11.22
C PRO A 86 10.19 2.83 -11.29
N ARG A 87 11.09 3.71 -10.82
CA ARG A 87 12.53 3.40 -10.74
C ARG A 87 12.90 2.70 -9.45
N ARG A 88 12.20 3.04 -8.36
CA ARG A 88 12.36 2.47 -7.02
C ARG A 88 10.98 2.27 -6.42
N TYR A 89 10.83 1.23 -5.61
CA TYR A 89 9.58 0.95 -4.92
C TYR A 89 9.17 2.18 -4.09
N GLY A 90 7.91 2.59 -4.21
CA GLY A 90 7.42 3.82 -3.60
C GLY A 90 7.70 5.11 -4.38
N SER A 91 8.12 5.05 -5.65
CA SER A 91 8.30 6.26 -6.48
C SER A 91 8.16 5.97 -7.97
N ALA A 92 7.50 6.86 -8.72
CA ALA A 92 7.40 6.75 -10.16
C ALA A 92 7.34 8.10 -10.86
N TRP A 93 7.95 8.14 -12.04
CA TRP A 93 7.78 9.21 -13.02
C TRP A 93 6.60 8.90 -13.94
N ASN A 94 6.01 9.93 -14.50
CA ASN A 94 4.95 9.80 -15.48
C ASN A 94 5.11 10.82 -16.61
N LEU A 95 4.84 10.38 -17.84
CA LEU A 95 4.64 11.24 -19.00
C LEU A 95 3.25 10.97 -19.55
N ASN A 96 2.49 12.02 -19.87
CA ASN A 96 1.14 11.88 -20.39
C ASN A 96 0.81 12.91 -21.47
N ILE A 97 -0.11 12.53 -22.35
CA ILE A 97 -0.66 13.38 -23.40
C ILE A 97 -2.18 13.16 -23.44
N THR A 98 -2.93 14.25 -23.39
CA THR A 98 -4.38 14.29 -23.58
C THR A 98 -4.67 15.09 -24.84
N ARG A 99 -5.54 14.56 -25.71
CA ARG A 99 -6.00 15.28 -26.89
C ARG A 99 -7.52 15.23 -26.97
N LEU A 100 -8.12 16.39 -27.18
CA LEU A 100 -9.52 16.53 -27.60
C LEU A 100 -9.54 17.01 -29.04
N SER A 101 -10.40 16.41 -29.86
CA SER A 101 -10.63 16.87 -31.23
C SER A 101 -12.12 16.88 -31.50
N VAL A 102 -12.61 17.95 -32.09
CA VAL A 102 -13.98 18.08 -32.56
C VAL A 102 -13.99 17.83 -34.08
N GLY A 103 -15.09 17.29 -34.61
CA GLY A 103 -15.29 17.25 -36.06
C GLY A 103 -15.22 18.66 -36.67
N SER A 104 -14.99 18.75 -37.97
CA SER A 104 -14.95 20.06 -38.65
C SER A 104 -16.28 20.78 -38.47
N LEU A 105 -16.19 22.07 -38.10
CA LEU A 105 -17.33 22.94 -37.91
C LEU A 105 -17.51 23.79 -39.17
N GLU A 106 -18.75 23.94 -39.64
CA GLU A 106 -19.03 24.84 -40.73
C GLU A 106 -18.86 26.30 -40.28
N SER A 107 -18.14 27.09 -41.07
CA SER A 107 -17.92 28.51 -40.82
C SER A 107 -18.83 29.36 -41.69
N TYR A 108 -19.32 30.46 -41.14
CA TYR A 108 -20.23 31.41 -41.77
C TYR A 108 -19.72 32.84 -41.58
N ASP A 109 -19.93 33.72 -42.56
CA ASP A 109 -19.66 35.16 -42.39
C ASP A 109 -20.80 35.88 -41.64
N ALA A 110 -20.64 37.18 -41.41
CA ALA A 110 -21.63 38.01 -40.72
C ALA A 110 -22.96 38.12 -41.49
N GLN A 111 -22.98 37.77 -42.78
CA GLN A 111 -24.15 37.76 -43.64
C GLN A 111 -24.80 36.37 -43.72
N GLY A 112 -24.23 35.37 -43.03
CA GLY A 112 -24.71 33.99 -42.99
C GLY A 112 -24.31 33.17 -44.22
N ALA A 113 -23.40 33.64 -45.07
CA ALA A 113 -22.86 32.84 -46.17
C ALA A 113 -21.76 31.91 -45.66
N ARG A 114 -21.77 30.65 -46.11
CA ARG A 114 -20.79 29.64 -45.72
C ARG A 114 -19.40 30.04 -46.23
N THR A 115 -18.44 30.18 -45.32
CA THR A 115 -17.05 30.58 -45.59
C THR A 115 -16.05 29.41 -45.60
N GLY A 116 -16.47 28.21 -45.16
CA GLY A 116 -15.66 27.00 -45.22
C GLY A 116 -15.88 26.07 -44.04
N GLU A 117 -14.81 25.38 -43.63
CA GLU A 117 -14.76 24.52 -42.44
C GLU A 117 -13.63 24.97 -41.51
N VAL A 118 -13.86 24.89 -40.21
CA VAL A 118 -12.92 25.27 -39.16
C VAL A 118 -12.71 24.08 -38.23
N ASP A 119 -11.45 23.75 -37.98
CA ASP A 119 -11.07 22.73 -37.02
C ASP A 119 -10.96 23.32 -35.61
N ALA A 120 -11.41 22.54 -34.63
CA ALA A 120 -11.20 22.81 -33.21
C ALA A 120 -10.51 21.60 -32.55
N GLY A 121 -9.52 21.86 -31.70
CA GLY A 121 -8.85 20.80 -30.99
C GLY A 121 -7.87 21.30 -29.95
N ASP A 122 -7.73 20.47 -28.90
CA ASP A 122 -7.00 20.83 -27.70
C ASP A 122 -6.00 19.74 -27.36
N LEU A 123 -4.88 20.15 -26.77
CA LEU A 123 -3.77 19.30 -26.42
C LEU A 123 -3.27 19.67 -25.03
N ALA A 124 -3.08 18.67 -24.19
CA ALA A 124 -2.30 18.80 -22.97
C ALA A 124 -1.18 17.77 -22.96
N ALA A 125 0.04 18.19 -22.64
CA ALA A 125 1.17 17.29 -22.44
C ALA A 125 1.75 17.53 -21.05
N GLY A 126 2.01 16.47 -20.30
CA GLY A 126 2.40 16.56 -18.90
C GLY A 126 3.51 15.63 -18.48
N ILE A 127 4.25 16.06 -17.47
CA ILE A 127 5.17 15.25 -16.68
C ILE A 127 4.74 15.28 -15.22
N ALA A 128 4.79 14.15 -14.55
CA ALA A 128 4.49 14.06 -13.11
C ALA A 128 5.45 13.13 -12.39
N TYR A 129 5.55 13.34 -11.08
CA TYR A 129 6.35 12.51 -10.19
C TYR A 129 5.60 12.31 -8.88
N GLY A 130 5.53 11.07 -8.42
CA GLY A 130 5.00 10.72 -7.10
C GLY A 130 6.00 9.91 -6.30
N ARG A 131 6.02 10.14 -4.99
CA ARG A 131 6.88 9.41 -4.04
C ARG A 131 6.22 9.19 -2.69
N ALA A 132 6.59 8.09 -2.06
CA ALA A 132 6.35 7.86 -0.65
C ALA A 132 7.22 8.81 0.19
N LEU A 133 6.60 9.43 1.18
CA LEU A 133 7.24 10.15 2.28
C LEU A 133 7.49 9.22 3.47
N THR A 134 6.51 8.36 3.78
CA THR A 134 6.62 7.39 4.86
C THR A 134 6.29 6.00 4.35
N VAL A 135 6.89 4.99 4.98
CA VAL A 135 6.67 3.58 4.69
C VAL A 135 6.17 2.85 5.93
N ASP A 136 5.50 1.71 5.72
CA ASP A 136 5.14 0.78 6.79
C ASP A 136 6.29 -0.16 7.14
N ALA A 137 6.08 -1.06 8.11
CA ALA A 137 7.09 -2.03 8.56
C ALA A 137 7.53 -3.03 7.46
N ALA A 138 6.81 -3.11 6.34
CA ALA A 138 7.13 -3.92 5.18
C ALA A 138 7.69 -3.07 4.02
N ASP A 139 8.18 -1.86 4.31
CA ASP A 139 8.71 -0.88 3.35
C ASP A 139 7.68 -0.43 2.30
N ARG A 140 6.37 -0.64 2.55
CA ARG A 140 5.31 -0.25 1.61
C ARG A 140 4.90 1.21 1.82
N PRO A 141 4.60 1.96 0.75
CA PRO A 141 4.17 3.36 0.86
C PRO A 141 2.98 3.54 1.80
N ARG A 142 3.10 4.44 2.77
CA ARG A 142 2.06 4.78 3.75
C ARG A 142 1.54 6.20 3.58
N LEU A 143 2.42 7.20 3.49
CA LEU A 143 2.05 8.56 3.10
C LEU A 143 2.83 8.91 1.85
N SER A 144 2.15 9.37 0.82
CA SER A 144 2.73 9.70 -0.48
C SER A 144 2.32 11.10 -0.90
N VAL A 145 3.22 11.76 -1.61
CA VAL A 145 3.02 13.04 -2.27
C VAL A 145 3.26 12.87 -3.76
N GLY A 146 2.61 13.69 -4.57
CA GLY A 146 2.96 13.81 -5.97
C GLY A 146 2.66 15.20 -6.52
N GLY A 147 3.35 15.53 -7.60
CA GLY A 147 3.12 16.76 -8.34
C GLY A 147 3.33 16.55 -9.84
N GLY A 148 2.70 17.39 -10.63
CA GLY A 148 2.82 17.38 -12.08
C GLY A 148 2.81 18.79 -12.67
N LEU A 149 3.39 18.91 -13.85
CA LEU A 149 3.34 20.09 -14.69
C LEU A 149 2.77 19.68 -16.04
N LYS A 150 1.84 20.47 -16.56
CA LYS A 150 1.21 20.31 -17.86
C LYS A 150 1.42 21.57 -18.68
N TRP A 151 1.69 21.37 -19.95
CA TRP A 151 1.54 22.39 -20.98
C TRP A 151 0.20 22.14 -21.67
N VAL A 152 -0.59 23.20 -21.81
CA VAL A 152 -1.97 23.16 -22.32
C VAL A 152 -2.07 24.09 -23.51
N GLU A 153 -2.65 23.60 -24.59
CA GLU A 153 -2.92 24.34 -25.83
C GLU A 153 -4.37 24.11 -26.26
N GLU A 154 -5.09 25.19 -26.55
CA GLU A 154 -6.39 25.16 -27.23
C GLU A 154 -6.25 25.83 -28.60
N ARG A 155 -6.82 25.19 -29.64
CA ARG A 155 -6.83 25.71 -31.00
C ARG A 155 -8.26 25.81 -31.51
N LEU A 156 -8.63 27.01 -31.95
CA LEU A 156 -9.92 27.29 -32.58
C LEU A 156 -9.66 28.03 -33.89
N GLY A 157 -9.71 27.29 -35.01
CA GLY A 157 -9.34 27.84 -36.32
C GLY A 157 -7.92 28.42 -36.34
N PRO A 158 -7.72 29.70 -36.72
CA PRO A 158 -6.40 30.32 -36.77
C PRO A 158 -5.87 30.76 -35.40
N VAL A 159 -6.70 30.76 -34.35
CA VAL A 159 -6.33 31.26 -33.01
C VAL A 159 -5.80 30.10 -32.16
N ASN A 160 -4.69 30.35 -31.46
CA ASN A 160 -4.12 29.44 -30.48
C ASN A 160 -3.89 30.12 -29.13
N ALA A 161 -4.21 29.42 -28.05
CA ALA A 161 -3.94 29.86 -26.69
C ALA A 161 -3.13 28.78 -25.97
N ARG A 162 -2.13 29.21 -25.19
CA ARG A 162 -1.22 28.30 -24.48
C ARG A 162 -1.07 28.73 -23.02
N THR A 163 -1.02 27.76 -22.13
CA THR A 163 -0.72 28.00 -20.71
C THR A 163 0.01 26.81 -20.10
N PHE A 164 0.45 26.99 -18.86
CA PHE A 164 0.97 25.93 -18.02
C PHE A 164 0.03 25.72 -16.83
N ALA A 165 -0.09 24.47 -16.40
CA ALA A 165 -0.89 24.10 -15.25
C ALA A 165 -0.13 23.10 -14.37
N MET A 166 -0.38 23.16 -13.07
CA MET A 166 0.23 22.29 -12.09
C MET A 166 -0.82 21.43 -11.41
N ASP A 167 -0.42 20.20 -11.09
CA ASP A 167 -1.20 19.30 -10.28
C ASP A 167 -0.44 18.95 -9.01
N GLY A 168 -1.17 18.70 -7.93
CA GLY A 168 -0.61 18.26 -6.65
C GLY A 168 -1.51 17.24 -5.99
N GLY A 169 -0.93 16.34 -5.20
CA GLY A 169 -1.72 15.35 -4.49
C GLY A 169 -1.04 14.75 -3.28
N LEU A 170 -1.88 14.26 -2.37
CA LEU A 170 -1.56 13.49 -1.18
C LEU A 170 -2.32 12.18 -1.23
N LEU A 171 -1.68 11.12 -0.77
CA LEU A 171 -2.29 9.81 -0.61
C LEU A 171 -1.78 9.15 0.66
N TRP A 172 -2.68 8.87 1.57
CA TRP A 172 -2.43 8.11 2.77
C TRP A 172 -3.04 6.73 2.64
N VAL A 173 -2.27 5.70 2.94
CA VAL A 173 -2.64 4.29 2.86
C VAL A 173 -2.39 3.61 4.19
N ARG A 174 -3.44 3.05 4.78
CA ARG A 174 -3.36 2.20 5.96
C ARG A 174 -3.77 0.79 5.58
N ARG A 175 -2.80 -0.11 5.59
CA ARG A 175 -3.03 -1.54 5.39
C ARG A 175 -3.43 -2.18 6.71
N ALA A 176 -4.37 -3.10 6.63
CA ALA A 176 -4.77 -3.91 7.78
C ALA A 176 -3.63 -4.82 8.24
N ASP A 177 -3.54 -5.04 9.55
CA ASP A 177 -2.74 -6.13 10.09
C ASP A 177 -3.41 -7.47 9.77
N GLU A 178 -2.61 -8.53 9.60
CA GLU A 178 -3.08 -9.88 9.29
C GLU A 178 -4.09 -10.44 10.32
N ARG A 179 -4.15 -9.85 11.51
CA ARG A 179 -5.07 -10.22 12.60
C ARG A 179 -6.38 -9.45 12.60
N ALA A 180 -6.51 -8.38 11.80
CA ALA A 180 -7.69 -7.55 11.79
C ALA A 180 -8.87 -8.28 11.12
N ARG A 181 -10.07 -8.17 11.71
CA ARG A 181 -11.31 -8.77 11.19
C ARG A 181 -12.32 -7.68 10.80
N GLY A 182 -13.28 -8.04 9.95
CA GLY A 182 -14.34 -7.15 9.49
C GLY A 182 -13.82 -5.93 8.72
N ILE A 183 -14.38 -4.75 8.98
CA ILE A 183 -14.01 -3.48 8.33
C ILE A 183 -12.52 -3.12 8.55
N GLY A 184 -11.92 -3.62 9.63
CA GLY A 184 -10.51 -3.44 9.95
C GLY A 184 -9.55 -4.28 9.10
N ALA A 185 -10.05 -5.29 8.38
CA ALA A 185 -9.24 -6.22 7.57
C ALA A 185 -8.84 -5.68 6.18
N GLY A 186 -9.40 -4.53 5.78
CA GLY A 186 -9.12 -3.92 4.47
C GLY A 186 -8.07 -2.81 4.51
N GLU A 187 -7.48 -2.56 3.35
CA GLU A 187 -6.64 -1.41 3.08
C GLU A 187 -7.51 -0.15 2.92
N TRP A 188 -7.30 0.82 3.81
CA TRP A 188 -7.92 2.13 3.76
C TRP A 188 -7.01 3.12 3.05
N ARG A 189 -7.54 3.88 2.10
CA ARG A 189 -6.86 4.95 1.39
C ARG A 189 -7.62 6.25 1.58
N LEU A 190 -6.91 7.33 1.87
CA LEU A 190 -7.45 8.69 1.92
C LEU A 190 -6.59 9.58 1.04
N ALA A 191 -7.22 10.48 0.30
CA ALA A 191 -6.54 11.31 -0.68
C ALA A 191 -7.05 12.73 -0.71
N LEU A 192 -6.13 13.63 -1.07
CA LEU A 192 -6.42 14.99 -1.46
C LEU A 192 -5.70 15.25 -2.79
N ALA A 193 -6.37 15.82 -3.77
CA ALA A 193 -5.75 16.21 -5.03
C ALA A 193 -6.25 17.58 -5.48
N ALA A 194 -5.36 18.35 -6.09
CA ALA A 194 -5.65 19.60 -6.75
C ALA A 194 -5.12 19.53 -8.18
N SER A 195 -5.98 19.78 -9.16
CA SER A 195 -5.63 19.71 -10.58
C SER A 195 -5.78 21.07 -11.26
N ASN A 196 -4.99 21.28 -12.31
CA ASN A 196 -5.05 22.41 -13.23
C ASN A 196 -4.79 23.79 -12.58
N LEU A 197 -3.93 23.85 -11.56
CA LEU A 197 -3.53 25.09 -10.91
C LEU A 197 -2.59 25.89 -11.82
N GLY A 198 -3.01 27.07 -12.27
CA GLY A 198 -2.15 27.87 -13.13
C GLY A 198 -2.82 29.15 -13.62
N PRO A 199 -2.09 29.96 -14.40
CA PRO A 199 -2.68 31.11 -15.07
C PRO A 199 -3.73 30.65 -16.10
N GLY A 200 -4.77 31.45 -16.24
CA GLY A 200 -5.80 31.25 -17.27
C GLY A 200 -5.23 31.22 -18.69
N LEU A 201 -6.01 30.67 -19.62
CA LEU A 201 -5.71 30.73 -21.05
C LEU A 201 -6.04 32.11 -21.58
N LYS A 202 -5.07 32.72 -22.27
CA LYS A 202 -5.26 34.02 -22.91
C LYS A 202 -5.58 33.83 -24.39
N PHE A 203 -6.78 34.22 -24.79
CA PHE A 203 -7.20 34.35 -26.19
C PHE A 203 -7.13 35.83 -26.55
N ASP A 204 -6.16 36.19 -27.38
CA ASP A 204 -5.88 37.59 -27.78
C ASP A 204 -5.78 38.55 -26.58
N SER A 205 -6.89 39.21 -26.20
CA SER A 205 -7.00 40.14 -25.07
C SER A 205 -7.71 39.58 -23.83
N GLU A 206 -8.50 38.51 -23.94
CA GLU A 206 -9.29 37.97 -22.82
C GLU A 206 -8.62 36.75 -22.19
N ALA A 207 -8.71 36.64 -20.86
CA ALA A 207 -8.16 35.52 -20.11
C ALA A 207 -9.29 34.67 -19.51
N ALA A 208 -9.40 33.43 -19.94
CA ALA A 208 -10.30 32.44 -19.39
C ALA A 208 -9.60 31.64 -18.29
N ALA A 209 -10.19 31.55 -17.09
CA ALA A 209 -9.60 30.80 -15.99
C ALA A 209 -9.50 29.31 -16.33
N LEU A 210 -8.48 28.62 -15.79
CA LEU A 210 -8.38 27.17 -15.92
C LEU A 210 -9.42 26.47 -15.03
N PRO A 211 -9.88 25.26 -15.40
CA PRO A 211 -10.86 24.52 -14.63
C PRO A 211 -10.15 23.83 -13.47
N MET A 212 -9.80 24.60 -12.44
CA MET A 212 -9.17 24.06 -11.25
C MET A 212 -10.15 23.13 -10.56
N LEU A 213 -9.64 22.01 -10.05
CA LEU A 213 -10.45 20.96 -9.47
C LEU A 213 -9.80 20.42 -8.21
N LEU A 214 -10.51 20.56 -7.09
CA LEU A 214 -10.13 19.98 -5.81
C LEU A 214 -10.90 18.67 -5.61
N ARG A 215 -10.20 17.61 -5.18
CA ARG A 215 -10.79 16.30 -4.90
C ARG A 215 -10.36 15.78 -3.55
N PHE A 216 -11.33 15.31 -2.79
CA PHE A 216 -11.13 14.58 -1.54
C PHE A 216 -11.65 13.16 -1.76
N GLY A 217 -10.80 12.16 -1.56
CA GLY A 217 -11.16 10.76 -1.84
C GLY A 217 -10.93 9.85 -0.66
N ALA A 218 -11.78 8.83 -0.53
CA ALA A 218 -11.60 7.70 0.34
C ALA A 218 -11.80 6.41 -0.45
N ALA A 219 -10.99 5.40 -0.19
CA ALA A 219 -11.19 4.07 -0.74
C ALA A 219 -10.92 3.00 0.30
N TRP A 220 -11.67 1.91 0.22
CA TRP A 220 -11.48 0.72 1.03
C TRP A 220 -11.34 -0.48 0.11
N ARG A 221 -10.21 -1.19 0.23
CA ARG A 221 -9.92 -2.37 -0.56
C ARG A 221 -9.71 -3.58 0.34
N VAL A 222 -10.50 -4.62 0.13
CA VAL A 222 -10.33 -5.91 0.82
C VAL A 222 -9.97 -6.98 -0.20
N THR A 223 -9.02 -7.84 0.13
CA THR A 223 -8.60 -8.97 -0.70
C THR A 223 -8.87 -10.26 0.04
N SER A 224 -9.51 -11.22 -0.62
CA SER A 224 -9.85 -12.52 -0.06
C SER A 224 -9.54 -13.60 -1.09
N GLY A 225 -8.44 -14.33 -0.89
CA GLY A 225 -7.93 -15.28 -1.88
C GLY A 225 -7.56 -14.59 -3.19
N ASP A 226 -8.19 -15.02 -4.29
CA ASP A 226 -8.01 -14.43 -5.61
C ASP A 226 -9.03 -13.33 -5.94
N ASP A 227 -9.93 -13.01 -5.01
CA ASP A 227 -10.92 -11.96 -5.19
C ASP A 227 -10.50 -10.67 -4.46
N ALA A 228 -10.86 -9.53 -5.02
CA ALA A 228 -10.69 -8.24 -4.36
C ALA A 228 -11.90 -7.35 -4.57
N LEU A 229 -12.36 -6.69 -3.51
CA LEU A 229 -13.40 -5.68 -3.57
C LEU A 229 -12.79 -4.33 -3.22
N THR A 230 -12.99 -3.33 -4.07
CA THR A 230 -12.64 -1.94 -3.82
C THR A 230 -13.90 -1.10 -3.84
N VAL A 231 -14.14 -0.33 -2.79
CA VAL A 231 -15.21 0.68 -2.73
C VAL A 231 -14.56 2.05 -2.56
N SER A 232 -15.06 3.06 -3.24
CA SER A 232 -14.52 4.41 -3.22
C SER A 232 -15.60 5.47 -3.16
N LEU A 233 -15.25 6.59 -2.53
CA LEU A 233 -16.05 7.81 -2.43
C LEU A 233 -15.13 9.00 -2.67
N ASP A 234 -15.49 9.84 -3.63
CA ASP A 234 -14.82 11.11 -3.87
C ASP A 234 -15.81 12.26 -3.72
N TYR A 235 -15.32 13.40 -3.26
CA TYR A 235 -16.00 14.70 -3.35
C TYR A 235 -15.13 15.62 -4.19
N ALA A 236 -15.66 16.11 -5.30
CA ALA A 236 -14.95 16.94 -6.25
C ALA A 236 -15.61 18.32 -6.34
N ARG A 237 -14.81 19.39 -6.31
CA ARG A 237 -15.29 20.78 -6.44
C ARG A 237 -14.43 21.54 -7.44
N GLY A 238 -15.09 22.02 -8.50
CA GLY A 238 -14.51 22.91 -9.50
C GLY A 238 -14.50 24.36 -9.06
N THR A 239 -13.92 25.23 -9.89
CA THR A 239 -13.97 26.69 -9.67
C THR A 239 -15.25 27.30 -10.22
N ASP A 240 -15.84 26.60 -11.19
CA ASP A 240 -16.99 26.92 -12.02
C ASP A 240 -18.16 25.93 -11.77
N GLU A 241 -18.03 25.02 -10.82
CA GLU A 241 -19.03 23.98 -10.53
C GLU A 241 -19.28 23.78 -9.04
N ALA A 242 -20.53 23.45 -8.73
CA ALA A 242 -20.92 22.99 -7.41
C ALA A 242 -20.16 21.71 -7.05
N GLY A 243 -19.74 21.61 -5.79
CA GLY A 243 -19.08 20.41 -5.32
C GLY A 243 -20.05 19.23 -5.25
N ALA A 244 -19.63 18.07 -5.73
CA ALA A 244 -20.48 16.89 -5.79
C ALA A 244 -19.77 15.59 -5.42
N PRO A 245 -20.49 14.64 -4.80
CA PRO A 245 -19.95 13.33 -4.49
C PRO A 245 -20.02 12.35 -5.67
N ALA A 246 -19.09 11.41 -5.68
CA ALA A 246 -18.99 10.30 -6.61
C ALA A 246 -18.72 9.00 -5.86
N PHE A 247 -19.43 7.93 -6.21
CA PHE A 247 -19.32 6.61 -5.59
C PHE A 247 -18.84 5.58 -6.61
N GLY A 248 -17.97 4.68 -6.18
CA GLY A 248 -17.44 3.61 -7.02
C GLY A 248 -17.33 2.29 -6.28
N ALA A 249 -17.58 1.19 -6.99
CA ALA A 249 -17.31 -0.16 -6.55
C ALA A 249 -16.66 -0.95 -7.68
N GLU A 250 -15.61 -1.71 -7.36
CA GLU A 250 -14.92 -2.62 -8.26
C GLU A 250 -14.76 -3.97 -7.57
N TRP A 251 -15.33 -5.00 -8.17
CA TRP A 251 -15.13 -6.38 -7.75
C TRP A 251 -14.26 -7.10 -8.79
N GLU A 252 -13.05 -7.45 -8.36
CA GLU A 252 -12.12 -8.29 -9.10
C GLU A 252 -12.38 -9.75 -8.74
N VAL A 253 -12.79 -10.54 -9.72
CA VAL A 253 -13.08 -11.98 -9.63
C VAL A 253 -11.90 -12.75 -10.21
N TRP A 254 -11.32 -13.66 -9.44
CA TRP A 254 -10.13 -14.45 -9.79
C TRP A 254 -8.94 -13.63 -10.29
N ARG A 255 -8.84 -12.35 -9.87
CA ARG A 255 -7.89 -11.35 -10.36
C ARG A 255 -7.89 -11.14 -11.88
N MET A 256 -8.86 -11.68 -12.62
CA MET A 256 -8.92 -11.66 -14.08
C MET A 256 -10.06 -10.79 -14.58
N LEU A 257 -11.26 -10.92 -14.01
CA LEU A 257 -12.42 -10.14 -14.40
C LEU A 257 -12.66 -9.03 -13.38
N ALA A 258 -12.83 -7.79 -13.82
CA ALA A 258 -13.18 -6.67 -12.95
C ALA A 258 -14.56 -6.14 -13.35
N LEU A 259 -15.53 -6.27 -12.46
CA LEU A 259 -16.86 -5.70 -12.61
C LEU A 259 -16.92 -4.38 -11.85
N ARG A 260 -17.40 -3.33 -12.51
CA ARG A 260 -17.38 -1.96 -11.97
C ARG A 260 -18.75 -1.33 -12.06
N LEU A 261 -19.11 -0.66 -10.97
CA LEU A 261 -20.32 0.12 -10.85
C LEU A 261 -19.97 1.47 -10.22
N GLY A 262 -20.59 2.53 -10.66
CA GLY A 262 -20.42 3.83 -10.02
C GLY A 262 -21.54 4.80 -10.33
N PHE A 263 -21.58 5.86 -9.52
CA PHE A 263 -22.54 6.94 -9.61
C PHE A 263 -21.83 8.26 -9.39
N ASN A 264 -21.90 9.17 -10.36
CA ASN A 264 -21.44 10.53 -10.23
C ASN A 264 -22.64 11.46 -10.03
N LEU A 265 -22.78 12.06 -8.85
CA LEU A 265 -23.90 12.97 -8.52
C LEU A 265 -23.65 14.42 -8.95
N GLY A 266 -22.45 14.74 -9.46
CA GLY A 266 -22.11 16.05 -10.02
C GLY A 266 -22.43 16.19 -11.49
N GLN A 267 -23.21 15.26 -12.05
CA GLN A 267 -23.55 15.27 -13.45
C GLN A 267 -24.86 16.04 -13.69
N ASP A 268 -24.80 17.09 -14.50
CA ASP A 268 -25.96 17.95 -14.76
C ASP A 268 -27.05 17.26 -15.61
N ILE A 269 -26.64 16.40 -16.55
CA ILE A 269 -27.54 15.76 -17.52
C ILE A 269 -27.43 14.25 -17.44
N GLY A 270 -28.53 13.58 -17.12
CA GLY A 270 -28.62 12.12 -17.03
C GLY A 270 -28.59 11.60 -15.59
N SER A 271 -28.58 10.27 -15.44
CA SER A 271 -28.72 9.62 -14.14
C SER A 271 -27.44 9.59 -13.30
N GLY A 272 -26.30 10.06 -13.82
CA GLY A 272 -24.99 9.92 -13.18
C GLY A 272 -24.45 8.49 -13.16
N PHE A 273 -25.22 7.51 -13.64
CA PHE A 273 -24.87 6.10 -13.61
C PHE A 273 -23.70 5.77 -14.52
N ARG A 274 -22.73 5.03 -13.98
CA ARG A 274 -21.57 4.50 -14.69
C ARG A 274 -21.43 3.00 -14.46
N GLY A 275 -20.96 2.32 -15.49
CA GLY A 275 -20.67 0.89 -15.43
C GLY A 275 -19.39 0.57 -16.19
N GLY A 276 -18.74 -0.54 -15.87
CA GLY A 276 -17.57 -0.97 -16.61
C GLY A 276 -17.19 -2.42 -16.36
N VAL A 277 -16.44 -2.96 -17.32
CA VAL A 277 -15.87 -4.30 -17.25
C VAL A 277 -14.39 -4.20 -17.60
N GLY A 278 -13.56 -4.98 -16.92
CA GLY A 278 -12.14 -5.10 -17.22
C GLY A 278 -11.69 -6.54 -17.26
N PHE A 279 -10.74 -6.83 -18.15
CA PHE A 279 -10.07 -8.11 -18.25
C PHE A 279 -8.58 -7.91 -18.01
N ARG A 280 -8.09 -8.44 -16.88
CA ARG A 280 -6.69 -8.43 -16.46
C ARG A 280 -6.02 -9.71 -16.95
N LEU A 281 -5.22 -9.56 -17.99
CA LEU A 281 -4.30 -10.56 -18.50
C LEU A 281 -2.91 -10.32 -17.89
N LYS A 282 -2.00 -11.28 -18.04
CA LYS A 282 -0.67 -11.24 -17.41
C LYS A 282 0.12 -9.94 -17.68
N ARG A 283 0.00 -9.38 -18.89
CA ARG A 283 0.69 -8.14 -19.31
C ARG A 283 -0.24 -7.03 -19.79
N PHE A 284 -1.52 -7.32 -19.97
CA PHE A 284 -2.47 -6.39 -20.56
C PHE A 284 -3.71 -6.31 -19.68
N ASP A 285 -4.19 -5.11 -19.42
CA ASP A 285 -5.51 -4.88 -18.87
C ASP A 285 -6.35 -4.21 -19.94
N LEU A 286 -7.41 -4.88 -20.35
CA LEU A 286 -8.40 -4.33 -21.28
C LEU A 286 -9.57 -3.81 -20.46
N GLY A 287 -10.03 -2.60 -20.74
CA GLY A 287 -11.14 -1.99 -20.02
C GLY A 287 -12.16 -1.39 -20.96
N TYR A 288 -13.43 -1.57 -20.62
CA TYR A 288 -14.56 -0.91 -21.24
C TYR A 288 -15.38 -0.21 -20.15
N ALA A 289 -15.86 0.98 -20.44
CA ALA A 289 -16.75 1.72 -19.57
C ALA A 289 -17.89 2.37 -20.34
N PHE A 290 -19.01 2.48 -19.63
CA PHE A 290 -20.26 3.05 -20.07
C PHE A 290 -20.64 4.19 -19.12
N ALA A 291 -21.09 5.29 -19.68
CA ALA A 291 -21.59 6.45 -18.96
C ALA A 291 -22.91 6.93 -19.54
N SER A 292 -23.96 7.00 -18.71
CA SER A 292 -25.29 7.47 -19.14
C SER A 292 -25.39 8.99 -19.01
N PHE A 293 -25.87 9.66 -20.07
CA PHE A 293 -26.15 11.10 -20.11
C PHE A 293 -27.62 11.39 -20.43
N GLY A 294 -28.53 10.46 -20.12
CA GLY A 294 -29.97 10.65 -20.33
C GLY A 294 -30.31 10.84 -21.81
N ASP A 295 -30.99 11.94 -22.14
CA ASP A 295 -31.46 12.25 -23.50
C ASP A 295 -30.32 12.46 -24.50
N LEU A 296 -29.12 12.81 -24.02
CA LEU A 296 -27.91 12.90 -24.82
C LEU A 296 -27.35 11.52 -25.22
N GLY A 297 -27.89 10.43 -24.67
CA GLY A 297 -27.45 9.08 -24.92
C GLY A 297 -26.36 8.62 -23.96
N ALA A 298 -25.47 7.75 -24.44
CA ALA A 298 -24.41 7.17 -23.63
C ALA A 298 -23.04 7.33 -24.27
N MET A 299 -22.03 7.54 -23.43
CA MET A 299 -20.63 7.56 -23.85
C MET A 299 -19.97 6.21 -23.57
N HIS A 300 -19.20 5.76 -24.54
CA HIS A 300 -18.48 4.49 -24.51
C HIS A 300 -16.98 4.73 -24.57
N ARG A 301 -16.26 4.15 -23.62
CA ARG A 301 -14.82 4.33 -23.48
C ARG A 301 -14.12 2.99 -23.47
N VAL A 302 -13.06 2.89 -24.27
CA VAL A 302 -12.17 1.73 -24.30
C VAL A 302 -10.79 2.15 -23.87
N GLY A 303 -10.10 1.28 -23.15
CA GLY A 303 -8.73 1.51 -22.73
C GLY A 303 -7.94 0.22 -22.64
N VAL A 304 -6.63 0.38 -22.84
CA VAL A 304 -5.66 -0.69 -22.73
C VAL A 304 -4.53 -0.19 -21.84
N THR A 305 -4.18 -0.96 -20.82
CA THR A 305 -2.97 -0.78 -20.03
C THR A 305 -2.05 -1.96 -20.29
N MET A 306 -0.78 -1.70 -20.59
CA MET A 306 0.26 -2.70 -20.77
C MET A 306 1.29 -2.57 -19.65
N ARG A 307 1.47 -3.64 -18.87
CA ARG A 307 2.54 -3.78 -17.89
C ARG A 307 3.82 -4.20 -18.61
N LEU A 308 4.85 -3.37 -18.47
CA LEU A 308 6.15 -3.51 -19.09
C LEU A 308 7.18 -4.00 -18.06
N GLY A 309 8.12 -4.84 -18.49
CA GLY A 309 9.29 -5.19 -17.68
C GLY A 309 8.98 -6.03 -16.43
N LYS A 310 9.77 -5.77 -15.37
CA LYS A 310 9.72 -6.50 -14.09
C LYS A 310 9.08 -5.63 -13.02
N GLU A 311 8.42 -6.28 -12.07
CA GLU A 311 7.91 -5.66 -10.86
C GLU A 311 9.05 -5.06 -10.02
N VAL A 312 8.90 -3.82 -9.62
CA VAL A 312 9.80 -3.15 -8.69
C VAL A 312 9.30 -3.44 -7.28
N ARG A 313 9.98 -4.35 -6.58
CA ARG A 313 9.60 -4.77 -5.23
C ARG A 313 10.40 -4.07 -4.14
N SER A 314 9.79 -3.97 -2.96
CA SER A 314 10.49 -3.68 -1.71
C SER A 314 11.68 -4.63 -1.49
N LYS A 315 12.76 -4.09 -0.92
CA LYS A 315 13.94 -4.86 -0.50
C LYS A 315 13.80 -5.44 0.91
N ALA A 316 12.86 -4.96 1.72
CA ALA A 316 12.66 -5.50 3.06
C ALA A 316 12.24 -6.97 2.98
N PRO A 317 12.88 -7.88 3.73
CA PRO A 317 12.34 -9.21 3.93
C PRO A 317 10.97 -9.06 4.58
N ARG A 318 9.95 -9.78 4.08
CA ARG A 318 8.62 -9.77 4.73
C ARG A 318 8.81 -10.17 6.19
N ALA A 319 8.12 -9.51 7.11
CA ALA A 319 8.14 -9.90 8.53
C ALA A 319 7.84 -11.40 8.72
N SER A 320 6.97 -11.97 7.87
CA SER A 320 6.66 -13.41 7.85
C SER A 320 7.80 -14.31 7.37
N THR A 321 8.79 -13.79 6.64
CA THR A 321 10.03 -14.51 6.31
C THR A 321 11.02 -14.47 7.46
N LEU A 322 11.18 -13.32 8.13
CA LEU A 322 12.01 -13.21 9.33
C LEU A 322 11.47 -14.08 10.47
N PHE A 323 10.16 -14.06 10.69
CA PHE A 323 9.50 -14.90 11.69
C PHE A 323 9.64 -16.40 11.37
N ARG A 324 9.43 -16.81 10.11
CA ARG A 324 9.64 -18.21 9.69
C ARG A 324 11.10 -18.65 9.76
N GLN A 325 12.05 -17.74 9.52
CA GLN A 325 13.47 -18.02 9.72
C GLN A 325 13.77 -18.22 11.20
N GLN A 326 13.28 -17.33 12.06
CA GLN A 326 13.42 -17.43 13.51
C GLN A 326 12.76 -18.70 14.07
N GLU A 327 11.56 -19.07 13.63
CA GLU A 327 10.89 -20.32 14.05
C GLU A 327 11.68 -21.57 13.61
N ARG A 328 12.28 -21.55 12.42
CA ARG A 328 13.12 -22.65 11.94
C ARG A 328 14.42 -22.75 12.75
N GLU A 329 15.05 -21.63 13.06
CA GLU A 329 16.23 -21.58 13.92
C GLU A 329 15.88 -22.05 15.34
N ASN A 330 14.76 -21.59 15.90
CA ASN A 330 14.29 -22.01 17.22
C ASN A 330 14.01 -23.52 17.25
N ARG A 331 13.32 -24.05 16.23
CA ARG A 331 13.06 -25.50 16.12
C ARG A 331 14.35 -26.32 16.01
N ARG A 332 15.34 -25.85 15.24
CA ARG A 332 16.67 -26.48 15.16
C ARG A 332 17.35 -26.50 16.52
N HIS A 333 17.33 -25.39 17.25
CA HIS A 333 17.90 -25.31 18.59
C HIS A 333 17.18 -26.26 19.57
N VAL A 334 15.85 -26.39 19.51
CA VAL A 334 15.10 -27.37 20.32
C VAL A 334 15.49 -28.80 19.96
N GLU A 335 15.55 -29.15 18.67
CA GLU A 335 15.92 -30.51 18.21
C GLU A 335 17.36 -30.88 18.60
N GLU A 336 18.31 -29.95 18.46
CA GLU A 336 19.70 -30.12 18.89
C GLU A 336 19.80 -30.21 20.42
N GLY A 337 19.10 -29.32 21.13
CA GLY A 337 19.02 -29.33 22.59
C GLY A 337 18.44 -30.61 23.16
N ALA A 338 17.35 -31.12 22.60
CA ALA A 338 16.72 -32.36 23.04
C ALA A 338 17.64 -33.58 22.88
N LYS A 339 18.50 -33.60 21.85
CA LYS A 339 19.56 -34.61 21.71
C LYS A 339 20.59 -34.47 22.84
N LEU A 340 21.09 -33.25 23.06
CA LEU A 340 22.05 -32.95 24.12
C LEU A 340 21.50 -33.28 25.51
N TRP A 341 20.23 -33.03 25.79
CA TRP A 341 19.60 -33.35 27.08
C TRP A 341 19.46 -34.85 27.32
N LYS A 342 19.15 -35.62 26.27
CA LYS A 342 19.10 -37.09 26.35
C LYS A 342 20.50 -37.67 26.59
N GLU A 343 21.52 -37.14 25.92
CA GLU A 343 22.91 -37.52 26.14
C GLU A 343 23.41 -37.14 27.54
N ALA A 344 23.06 -35.93 28.01
CA ALA A 344 23.37 -35.47 29.36
C ALA A 344 22.73 -36.36 30.43
N ALA A 345 21.46 -36.73 30.26
CA ALA A 345 20.76 -37.62 31.17
C ALA A 345 21.37 -39.03 31.19
N ALA A 346 21.79 -39.56 30.04
CA ALA A 346 22.50 -40.84 29.93
C ALA A 346 23.87 -40.79 30.63
N ALA A 347 24.65 -39.72 30.40
CA ALA A 347 25.93 -39.51 31.09
C ALA A 347 25.75 -39.39 32.61
N GLY A 348 24.68 -38.74 33.08
CA GLY A 348 24.33 -38.65 34.50
C GLY A 348 24.00 -40.01 35.14
N ARG A 349 23.54 -41.00 34.36
CA ARG A 349 23.32 -42.38 34.80
C ARG A 349 24.57 -43.28 34.68
N GLY A 350 25.69 -42.73 34.24
CA GLY A 350 26.95 -43.48 34.08
C GLY A 350 27.05 -44.29 32.78
N GLU A 351 26.21 -44.00 31.78
CA GLU A 351 26.29 -44.65 30.47
C GLU A 351 27.48 -44.09 29.63
N PRO A 352 28.21 -44.93 28.88
CA PRO A 352 29.37 -44.48 28.09
C PRO A 352 28.95 -43.57 26.92
N SER A 353 29.62 -42.41 26.81
CA SER A 353 29.40 -41.44 25.73
C SER A 353 29.82 -41.99 24.36
N ARG A 354 29.03 -41.69 23.32
CA ARG A 354 29.30 -42.10 21.93
C ARG A 354 30.08 -41.07 21.10
N GLU A 355 30.43 -39.89 21.64
CA GLU A 355 30.89 -38.75 20.81
C GLU A 355 32.33 -38.26 21.09
N GLY A 356 32.99 -37.80 20.01
CA GLY A 356 34.45 -37.70 19.87
C GLY A 356 35.17 -36.48 20.45
N ASN A 357 34.50 -35.59 21.20
CA ASN A 357 35.17 -34.44 21.84
C ASN A 357 35.14 -34.54 23.38
N ARG A 358 36.30 -34.88 23.97
CA ARG A 358 36.48 -35.08 25.42
C ARG A 358 36.09 -33.84 26.25
N VAL A 359 36.37 -32.63 25.75
CA VAL A 359 36.09 -31.37 26.48
C VAL A 359 34.59 -31.08 26.51
N ARG A 360 33.91 -31.23 25.37
CA ARG A 360 32.44 -31.07 25.30
C ARG A 360 31.74 -32.12 26.18
N THR A 361 32.19 -33.37 26.13
CA THR A 361 31.63 -34.45 26.95
C THR A 361 31.79 -34.18 28.45
N ALA A 362 32.95 -33.67 28.88
CA ALA A 362 33.19 -33.30 30.29
C ALA A 362 32.29 -32.15 30.75
N ARG A 363 32.10 -31.12 29.92
CA ARG A 363 31.18 -30.00 30.21
C ARG A 363 29.72 -30.47 30.27
N LEU A 364 29.30 -31.32 29.34
CA LEU A 364 27.96 -31.87 29.33
C LEU A 364 27.68 -32.70 30.59
N ALA A 365 28.64 -33.53 31.01
CA ALA A 365 28.53 -34.32 32.24
C ALA A 365 28.50 -33.44 33.52
N ALA A 366 29.31 -32.37 33.56
CA ALA A 366 29.29 -31.41 34.67
C ALA A 366 27.94 -30.70 34.77
N LEU A 367 27.37 -30.27 33.64
CA LEU A 367 26.05 -29.66 33.57
C LEU A 367 24.95 -30.67 33.99
N ALA A 368 25.01 -31.90 33.51
CA ALA A 368 24.06 -32.96 33.85
C ALA A 368 24.05 -33.27 35.35
N LYS A 369 25.23 -33.31 35.96
CA LYS A 369 25.38 -33.51 37.41
C LYS A 369 24.80 -32.35 38.21
N GLN A 370 25.10 -31.12 37.81
CA GLN A 370 24.61 -29.92 38.49
C GLN A 370 23.08 -29.76 38.37
N LEU A 371 22.50 -30.24 37.28
CA LEU A 371 21.05 -30.21 37.03
C LEU A 371 20.28 -31.44 37.53
N GLU A 372 20.98 -32.43 38.09
CA GLU A 372 20.40 -33.69 38.58
C GLU A 372 19.58 -34.45 37.51
N LEU A 373 19.99 -34.36 36.23
CA LEU A 373 19.19 -34.91 35.11
C LEU A 373 19.04 -36.44 35.13
N GLY A 374 19.91 -37.14 35.86
CA GLY A 374 19.82 -38.59 36.05
C GLY A 374 18.71 -39.01 37.02
N THR A 375 18.31 -38.14 37.95
CA THR A 375 17.33 -38.42 39.01
C THR A 375 16.02 -37.66 38.84
N ARG A 376 15.99 -36.61 38.00
CA ARG A 376 14.83 -35.74 37.75
C ARG A 376 14.41 -35.73 36.27
N PRO A 377 13.65 -36.72 35.78
CA PRO A 377 13.22 -36.80 34.38
C PRO A 377 12.30 -35.65 33.95
N GLU A 378 11.57 -35.03 34.87
CA GLU A 378 10.71 -33.87 34.64
C GLU A 378 11.48 -32.65 34.12
N ARG A 379 12.75 -32.45 34.56
CA ARG A 379 13.61 -31.37 34.06
C ARG A 379 14.01 -31.60 32.61
N VAL A 380 14.31 -32.85 32.25
CA VAL A 380 14.63 -33.23 30.86
C VAL A 380 13.44 -32.99 29.95
N ALA A 381 12.22 -33.30 30.41
CA ALA A 381 10.99 -33.06 29.66
C ALA A 381 10.72 -31.56 29.45
N ALA A 382 10.87 -30.73 30.49
CA ALA A 382 10.70 -29.28 30.38
C ALA A 382 11.75 -28.63 29.45
N LEU A 383 13.02 -29.00 29.59
CA LEU A 383 14.13 -28.47 28.80
C LEU A 383 14.13 -28.96 27.33
N SER A 384 13.42 -30.04 27.04
CA SER A 384 13.24 -30.61 25.69
C SER A 384 11.87 -30.30 25.07
N SER A 385 11.05 -29.50 25.75
CA SER A 385 9.72 -29.12 25.27
C SER A 385 9.77 -28.26 24.00
N ASP A 386 8.66 -28.20 23.26
CA ASP A 386 8.52 -27.25 22.15
C ASP A 386 8.17 -25.87 22.69
N GLY A 387 8.99 -24.86 22.37
CA GLY A 387 8.71 -23.47 22.77
C GLY A 387 9.93 -22.56 22.70
N GLU A 388 9.69 -21.25 22.75
CA GLU A 388 10.75 -20.22 22.78
C GLU A 388 11.67 -20.41 23.99
N GLN A 389 11.11 -20.75 25.15
CA GLN A 389 11.86 -20.99 26.38
C GLN A 389 12.87 -22.13 26.26
N ALA A 390 12.42 -23.30 25.78
CA ALA A 390 13.28 -24.46 25.57
C ALA A 390 14.32 -24.22 24.47
N SER A 391 13.96 -23.50 23.40
CA SER A 391 14.90 -23.09 22.34
C SER A 391 16.05 -22.24 22.89
N VAL A 392 15.72 -21.20 23.67
CA VAL A 392 16.73 -20.31 24.27
C VAL A 392 17.58 -21.06 25.30
N GLY A 393 16.97 -21.97 26.08
CA GLY A 393 17.68 -22.87 26.99
C GLY A 393 18.65 -23.81 26.27
N ALA A 394 18.26 -24.41 25.15
CA ALA A 394 19.13 -25.24 24.33
C ALA A 394 20.32 -24.45 23.73
N ALA A 395 20.07 -23.22 23.27
CA ALA A 395 21.12 -22.33 22.80
C ALA A 395 22.12 -21.97 23.93
N ALA A 396 21.63 -21.80 25.17
CA ALA A 396 22.47 -21.58 26.35
C ALA A 396 23.42 -22.76 26.60
N VAL A 397 22.91 -23.98 26.51
CA VAL A 397 23.72 -25.20 26.65
C VAL A 397 24.77 -25.30 25.55
N SER A 398 24.39 -25.11 24.28
CA SER A 398 25.36 -25.15 23.18
C SER A 398 26.47 -24.13 23.39
N ALA A 399 26.14 -22.90 23.79
CA ALA A 399 27.12 -21.87 24.10
C ALA A 399 28.05 -22.27 25.26
N TYR A 400 27.52 -22.94 26.29
CA TYR A 400 28.33 -23.45 27.41
C TYR A 400 29.30 -24.55 26.95
N LEU A 401 28.81 -25.52 26.18
CA LEU A 401 29.63 -26.60 25.63
C LEU A 401 30.76 -26.06 24.76
N ASP A 402 30.50 -24.99 24.01
CA ASP A 402 31.48 -24.29 23.16
C ASP A 402 32.44 -23.38 23.93
N GLY A 403 32.25 -23.22 25.25
CA GLY A 403 33.12 -22.42 26.10
C GLY A 403 32.82 -20.93 26.07
N GLN A 404 31.68 -20.53 25.51
CA GLN A 404 31.22 -19.15 25.46
C GLN A 404 30.49 -18.78 26.76
N ALA A 405 31.23 -18.78 27.88
CA ALA A 405 30.69 -18.65 29.23
C ALA A 405 29.69 -17.49 29.41
N ARG A 406 30.05 -16.28 28.94
CA ARG A 406 29.18 -15.10 29.05
C ARG A 406 27.91 -15.24 28.22
N LYS A 407 28.01 -15.77 26.99
CA LYS A 407 26.85 -15.99 26.12
C LYS A 407 25.91 -17.06 26.70
N ALA A 408 26.48 -18.13 27.25
CA ALA A 408 25.71 -19.18 27.91
C ALA A 408 24.91 -18.65 29.09
N LEU A 409 25.52 -17.83 29.96
CA LEU A 409 24.82 -17.24 31.09
C LEU A 409 23.70 -16.29 30.65
N LEU A 410 23.96 -15.42 29.67
CA LEU A 410 22.96 -14.49 29.14
C LEU A 410 21.77 -15.21 28.51
N LEU A 411 22.02 -16.31 27.79
CA LEU A 411 20.96 -17.13 27.21
C LEU A 411 20.20 -17.92 28.28
N ALA A 412 20.87 -18.44 29.31
CA ALA A 412 20.20 -19.14 30.41
C ALA A 412 19.31 -18.18 31.22
N GLN A 413 19.76 -16.94 31.44
CA GLN A 413 18.95 -15.86 32.03
C GLN A 413 17.75 -15.53 31.15
N ALA A 414 17.96 -15.36 29.84
CA ALA A 414 16.88 -15.10 28.91
C ALA A 414 15.85 -16.24 28.92
N ALA A 415 16.28 -17.50 28.96
CA ALA A 415 15.39 -18.66 29.03
C ALA A 415 14.57 -18.66 30.33
N HIS A 416 15.19 -18.40 31.49
CA HIS A 416 14.46 -18.27 32.75
C HIS A 416 13.47 -17.10 32.74
N GLY A 417 13.80 -16.00 32.06
CA GLY A 417 12.95 -14.81 31.93
C GLY A 417 11.74 -14.96 30.99
N VAL A 418 11.60 -16.06 30.25
CA VAL A 418 10.39 -16.32 29.42
C VAL A 418 9.20 -16.75 30.29
N ASP A 419 9.45 -17.63 31.26
CA ASP A 419 8.47 -18.12 32.22
C ASP A 419 9.22 -18.50 33.51
N ARG A 420 9.03 -17.71 34.56
CA ARG A 420 9.76 -17.83 35.83
C ARG A 420 9.22 -18.97 36.71
N ASP A 421 8.03 -19.49 36.41
CA ASP A 421 7.39 -20.54 37.22
C ASP A 421 7.98 -21.93 36.93
N GLN A 422 8.75 -22.08 35.86
CA GLN A 422 9.41 -23.33 35.50
C GLN A 422 10.77 -23.49 36.19
N GLU A 423 10.79 -24.34 37.22
CA GLU A 423 11.99 -24.67 38.02
C GLU A 423 13.19 -25.13 37.17
N ALA A 424 12.94 -25.84 36.06
CA ALA A 424 14.01 -26.39 35.21
C ALA A 424 14.91 -25.31 34.59
N PHE A 425 14.35 -24.15 34.22
CA PHE A 425 15.11 -23.05 33.62
C PHE A 425 15.81 -22.17 34.67
N ALA A 426 15.25 -22.08 35.89
CA ALA A 426 15.95 -21.51 37.04
C ALA A 426 17.19 -22.34 37.38
N ALA A 427 17.04 -23.66 37.46
CA ALA A 427 18.14 -24.59 37.69
C ALA A 427 19.21 -24.51 36.59
N LEU A 428 18.80 -24.36 35.32
CA LEU A 428 19.71 -24.15 34.19
C LEU A 428 20.58 -22.90 34.36
N MET A 429 19.97 -21.78 34.71
CA MET A 429 20.67 -20.52 34.95
C MET A 429 21.68 -20.66 36.11
N GLU A 430 21.25 -21.22 37.23
CA GLU A 430 22.12 -21.43 38.41
C GLU A 430 23.29 -22.37 38.11
N ALA A 431 23.02 -23.46 37.39
CA ALA A 431 24.04 -24.42 36.99
C ALA A 431 25.08 -23.78 36.06
N VAL A 432 24.64 -23.03 35.05
CA VAL A 432 25.56 -22.33 34.13
C VAL A 432 26.36 -21.25 34.87
N ALA A 433 25.73 -20.50 35.79
CA ALA A 433 26.41 -19.50 36.61
C ALA A 433 27.50 -20.12 37.49
N ALA A 434 27.19 -21.22 38.20
CA ALA A 434 28.13 -21.94 39.05
C ALA A 434 29.30 -22.53 38.24
N LEU A 435 29.02 -23.17 37.10
CA LEU A 435 30.01 -23.81 36.26
C LEU A 435 30.91 -22.83 35.48
N THR A 436 30.47 -21.58 35.33
CA THR A 436 31.25 -20.53 34.65
C THR A 436 31.87 -19.51 35.60
N TYR A 437 31.64 -19.65 36.92
CA TYR A 437 32.07 -18.71 37.95
C TYR A 437 31.58 -17.27 37.72
N GLN A 438 30.37 -17.11 37.17
CA GLN A 438 29.76 -15.81 36.88
C GLN A 438 28.53 -15.59 37.77
N LYS A 439 28.29 -14.35 38.21
CA LYS A 439 27.10 -14.01 39.00
C LYS A 439 25.89 -13.84 38.08
N PRO A 440 24.75 -14.48 38.37
CA PRO A 440 23.53 -14.27 37.61
C PRO A 440 22.94 -12.88 37.93
N ALA A 441 22.52 -12.15 36.89
CA ALA A 441 21.79 -10.88 36.99
C ALA A 441 20.33 -11.14 36.59
N VAL A 442 19.57 -11.71 37.53
CA VAL A 442 18.22 -12.29 37.30
C VAL A 442 17.18 -11.23 36.88
N ASP A 443 17.48 -9.94 37.07
CA ASP A 443 16.53 -8.84 36.87
C ASP A 443 16.88 -7.84 35.75
N GLU A 444 17.99 -8.03 35.03
CA GLU A 444 18.46 -7.06 34.03
C GLU A 444 18.12 -7.43 32.57
N ILE A 445 17.77 -8.68 32.27
CA ILE A 445 17.67 -9.17 30.88
C ILE A 445 16.37 -9.95 30.67
N TYR A 446 15.46 -9.36 29.89
CA TYR A 446 14.22 -9.99 29.47
C TYR A 446 14.25 -10.28 27.96
N PRO A 447 13.86 -11.48 27.50
CA PRO A 447 13.60 -11.74 26.09
C PRO A 447 12.35 -10.97 25.63
N PRO A 448 12.15 -10.77 24.31
CA PRO A 448 10.99 -10.03 23.79
C PRO A 448 9.63 -10.52 24.31
N ALA A 449 9.44 -11.83 24.47
CA ALA A 449 8.22 -12.40 25.04
C ALA A 449 8.04 -12.07 26.54
N GLY A 450 9.11 -12.18 27.34
CA GLY A 450 9.10 -11.82 28.77
C GLY A 450 8.88 -10.32 29.01
N LEU A 451 9.39 -9.45 28.12
CA LEU A 451 9.10 -8.01 28.14
C LEU A 451 7.61 -7.71 27.95
N VAL A 452 6.90 -8.52 27.16
CA VAL A 452 5.46 -8.35 26.95
C VAL A 452 4.69 -8.72 28.20
N GLN A 453 5.03 -9.84 28.87
CA GLN A 453 4.41 -10.21 30.15
C GLN A 453 4.68 -9.18 31.24
N VAL A 454 5.92 -8.72 31.42
CA VAL A 454 6.25 -7.69 32.41
C VAL A 454 5.49 -6.38 32.14
N LYS A 455 5.30 -6.02 30.86
CA LYS A 455 4.48 -4.85 30.49
C LYS A 455 2.99 -5.08 30.77
N LEU A 456 2.48 -6.28 30.52
CA LEU A 456 1.10 -6.66 30.83
C LEU A 456 0.85 -6.64 32.34
N ASP A 457 1.74 -7.22 33.14
CA ASP A 457 1.61 -7.25 34.61
C ASP A 457 1.71 -5.85 35.22
N LYS A 458 2.62 -5.00 34.71
CA LYS A 458 2.67 -3.59 35.11
C LYS A 458 1.40 -2.83 34.73
N ALA A 459 0.84 -3.10 33.56
CA ALA A 459 -0.44 -2.50 33.16
C ALA A 459 -1.58 -2.99 34.06
N LEU A 460 -1.62 -4.29 34.39
CA LEU A 460 -2.66 -4.91 35.22
C LEU A 460 -2.58 -4.45 36.69
N ALA A 461 -1.36 -4.21 37.20
CA ALA A 461 -1.13 -3.61 38.51
C ALA A 461 -1.51 -2.12 38.58
N ALA A 462 -1.49 -1.39 37.45
CA ALA A 462 -1.96 -0.01 37.38
C ALA A 462 -3.50 0.11 37.34
N PHE A 463 -4.22 -1.01 37.17
CA PHE A 463 -5.68 -1.07 37.20
C PHE A 463 -6.26 -1.61 38.53
N LYS A 464 -5.42 -2.00 39.49
CA LYS A 464 -5.80 -2.27 40.88
C LYS A 464 -5.45 -1.07 41.75
#